data_AF-A0A4R4CA31-F1
#
_entry.id   AF-A0A4R4CA31-F1
#
_cell.length_a   1.000
_cell.length_b   1.000
_cell.length_c   1.000
_cell.angle_alpha   90.00
_cell.angle_beta   90.00
_cell.angle_gamma   90.00
#
_symmetry.space_group_name_H-M   'P 1'
#
loop_
_entity.id
_entity.type
_entity.pdbx_description
1 polymer ?
#
loop_
_entity_poly.entity_id
_entity_poly.type
_entity_poly.pdbx_seq_one_letter_code
_entity_poly.pdbx_strand_id
1 'polypeptide(L)'
;MRSGAWLTTGQLVDVQRMWLACHHAECGWLARVRIADASATIAQGIYDIAVANRDPDSGERVRLDADSPELNALRERCDVLLQRIDGNRDVDA
;
A
#
# COMPACT_ATOMS: atom_id res chain seq x y z
N MET A 1 28.70 -26.23 -11.33
CA MET A 1 27.55 -25.32 -11.51
C MET A 1 26.75 -25.29 -10.21
N ARG A 2 26.61 -24.14 -9.54
CA ARG A 2 25.70 -24.02 -8.38
C ARG A 2 24.27 -23.90 -8.94
N SER A 3 23.46 -24.95 -8.80
CA SER A 3 22.02 -24.87 -9.08
C SER A 3 21.39 -23.98 -8.01
N GLY A 4 21.20 -22.70 -8.31
CA GLY A 4 20.49 -21.79 -7.42
C GLY A 4 19.00 -22.11 -7.48
N ALA A 5 18.52 -22.98 -6.59
CA ALA A 5 17.10 -23.03 -6.32
C ALA A 5 16.71 -21.64 -5.79
N TRP A 6 15.95 -20.89 -6.57
CA TRP A 6 15.45 -19.58 -6.16
C TRP A 6 14.54 -19.81 -4.96
N LEU A 7 14.77 -19.04 -3.90
CA LEU A 7 13.91 -19.06 -2.73
C LEU A 7 12.48 -18.75 -3.17
N THR A 8 11.52 -19.52 -2.67
CA THR A 8 10.12 -19.18 -2.86
C THR A 8 9.82 -17.87 -2.13
N THR A 9 8.77 -17.16 -2.53
CA THR A 9 8.32 -15.94 -1.85
C THR A 9 8.13 -16.17 -0.34
N GLY A 10 7.63 -17.34 0.06
CA GLY A 10 7.50 -17.71 1.48
C GLY A 10 8.85 -17.79 2.18
N GLN A 11 9.84 -18.45 1.58
CA GLN A 11 11.19 -18.56 2.16
C GLN A 11 11.89 -17.21 2.28
N LEU A 12 11.69 -16.29 1.32
CA LEU A 12 12.21 -14.93 1.41
C LEU A 12 11.58 -14.15 2.59
N VAL A 13 10.26 -14.26 2.74
CA VAL A 13 9.52 -13.63 3.85
C VAL A 13 10.01 -14.16 5.20
N ASP A 14 10.26 -15.47 5.32
CA ASP A 14 10.69 -16.09 6.57
C ASP A 14 12.13 -15.70 6.95
N VAL A 15 13.05 -15.65 5.98
CA VAL A 15 14.43 -15.15 6.20
C VAL A 15 14.40 -13.68 6.65
N GLN A 16 13.53 -12.87 6.05
CA GLN A 16 13.40 -11.47 6.40
C GLN A 16 12.81 -11.26 7.80
N ARG A 17 11.77 -12.02 8.18
CA ARG A 17 11.25 -12.05 9.57
C ARG A 17 12.37 -12.36 10.55
N MET A 18 13.12 -13.44 10.32
CA MET A 18 14.19 -13.86 11.22
C MET A 18 15.29 -12.82 11.35
N TRP A 19 15.68 -12.16 10.25
CA TRP A 19 16.64 -11.05 10.32
C TRP A 19 16.11 -9.92 11.22
N LEU A 20 14.85 -9.56 11.11
CA LEU A 20 14.26 -8.48 11.90
C LEU A 20 14.11 -8.86 13.38
N ALA A 21 13.80 -10.12 13.68
CA ALA A 21 13.80 -10.66 15.05
C ALA A 21 15.16 -10.44 15.70
N CYS A 22 16.22 -10.83 14.99
CA CYS A 22 17.60 -10.67 15.45
C CYS A 22 18.02 -9.22 15.65
N HIS A 23 17.34 -8.27 15.00
CA HIS A 23 17.66 -6.84 15.05
C HIS A 23 16.58 -6.01 15.79
N HIS A 24 15.65 -6.65 16.51
CA HIS A 24 14.53 -6.00 17.22
C HIS A 24 13.72 -5.01 16.36
N ALA A 25 13.64 -5.28 15.05
CA ALA A 25 13.04 -4.38 14.08
C ALA A 25 11.68 -4.85 13.56
N GLU A 26 11.14 -5.96 14.10
CA GLU A 26 9.90 -6.60 13.61
C GLU A 26 8.67 -5.71 13.71
N CYS A 27 8.41 -5.14 14.89
CA CYS A 27 7.26 -4.24 15.11
C CYS A 27 7.32 -3.02 14.16
N GLY A 28 8.53 -2.46 13.97
CA GLY A 28 8.74 -1.33 13.07
C GLY A 28 8.71 -1.69 11.58
N TRP A 29 9.04 -2.93 11.21
CA TRP A 29 8.97 -3.41 9.83
C TRP A 29 7.54 -3.69 9.41
N LEU A 30 6.75 -4.39 10.25
CA LEU A 30 5.37 -4.71 9.93
C LEU A 30 4.55 -3.43 9.71
N ALA A 31 4.76 -2.42 10.54
CA ALA A 31 4.17 -1.09 10.34
C ALA A 31 4.59 -0.45 9.00
N ARG A 32 5.88 -0.51 8.63
CA ARG A 32 6.37 0.01 7.34
C ARG A 32 5.80 -0.73 6.13
N VAL A 33 5.66 -2.05 6.22
CA VAL A 33 5.04 -2.86 5.15
C VAL A 33 3.57 -2.50 5.00
N ARG A 34 2.82 -2.35 6.10
CA ARG A 34 1.42 -1.92 6.06
C ARG A 34 1.26 -0.53 5.45
N ILE A 35 2.14 0.41 5.77
CA ILE A 35 2.16 1.75 5.17
C ILE A 35 2.44 1.66 3.65
N ALA A 36 3.43 0.84 3.24
CA ALA A 36 3.77 0.68 1.83
C ALA A 36 2.62 0.07 1.00
N ASP A 37 1.96 -0.96 1.54
CA ASP A 37 0.80 -1.61 0.93
C ASP A 37 -0.40 -0.65 0.78
N ALA A 38 -0.71 0.11 1.84
CA ALA A 38 -1.74 1.13 1.78
C ALA A 38 -1.40 2.24 0.78
N SER A 39 -0.13 2.68 0.74
CA SER A 39 0.33 3.69 -0.22
C SER A 39 0.17 3.23 -1.66
N ALA A 40 0.50 1.97 -1.95
CA ALA A 40 0.31 1.38 -3.27
C ALA A 40 -1.18 1.34 -3.67
N THR A 41 -2.04 0.95 -2.73
CA THR A 41 -3.50 0.91 -2.94
C THR A 41 -4.08 2.30 -3.24
N ILE A 42 -3.66 3.32 -2.49
CA ILE A 42 -4.08 4.71 -2.71
C ILE A 42 -3.60 5.21 -4.07
N ALA A 43 -2.34 4.97 -4.42
CA ALA A 43 -1.77 5.37 -5.70
C ALA A 43 -2.53 4.73 -6.88
N GLN A 44 -2.90 3.45 -6.76
CA GLN A 44 -3.71 2.77 -7.78
C GLN A 44 -5.10 3.41 -7.90
N GLY A 45 -5.78 3.70 -6.77
CA GLY A 45 -7.08 4.35 -6.78
C GLY A 45 -7.05 5.74 -7.43
N ILE A 46 -5.99 6.52 -7.21
CA ILE A 46 -5.78 7.81 -7.89
C ILE A 46 -5.58 7.61 -9.40
N TYR A 47 -4.77 6.61 -9.79
CA TYR A 47 -4.52 6.30 -11.18
C TYR A 47 -5.80 5.89 -11.92
N ASP A 48 -6.62 5.01 -11.32
CA ASP A 48 -7.86 4.53 -11.90
C ASP A 48 -8.85 5.68 -12.16
N ILE A 49 -8.99 6.60 -11.20
CA ILE A 49 -9.85 7.78 -11.35
C ILE A 49 -9.31 8.71 -12.46
N ALA A 50 -7.98 8.91 -12.51
CA ALA A 50 -7.36 9.73 -13.54
C ALA A 50 -7.54 9.14 -14.94
N VAL A 51 -7.48 7.81 -15.08
CA VAL A 51 -7.74 7.11 -16.35
C VAL A 51 -9.22 7.21 -16.74
N ALA A 52 -10.15 6.99 -15.81
CA ALA A 52 -11.58 7.04 -16.08
C ALA A 52 -12.08 8.42 -16.52
N ASN A 53 -11.43 9.48 -16.06
CA ASN A 53 -11.81 10.87 -16.33
C ASN A 53 -10.90 11.57 -17.34
N ARG A 54 -9.94 10.85 -17.94
CA ARG A 54 -9.06 11.42 -18.96
C ARG A 54 -9.85 11.61 -20.26
N ASP A 55 -9.88 12.85 -20.73
CA ASP A 55 -10.15 13.15 -22.14
C ASP A 55 -8.87 12.85 -22.95
N PRO A 56 -8.90 11.89 -23.90
CA PRO A 56 -7.73 11.51 -24.68
C PRO A 56 -7.23 12.62 -25.62
N ASP A 57 -8.08 13.59 -25.99
CA ASP A 57 -7.76 14.61 -26.99
C ASP A 57 -7.31 15.95 -26.37
N SER A 58 -7.60 16.21 -25.10
CA SER A 58 -7.37 17.53 -24.51
C SER A 58 -5.93 17.78 -24.03
N GLY A 59 -5.17 16.73 -23.74
CA GLY A 59 -3.83 16.84 -23.12
C GLY A 59 -3.82 17.56 -21.75
N GLU A 60 -4.97 17.99 -21.26
CA GLU A 60 -5.13 18.72 -20.01
C GLU A 60 -5.07 17.77 -18.81
N ARG A 61 -4.56 18.29 -17.70
CA ARG A 61 -4.64 17.57 -16.42
C ARG A 61 -6.10 17.53 -15.99
N VAL A 62 -6.62 16.32 -15.78
CA VAL A 62 -7.97 16.10 -15.26
C VAL A 62 -8.15 16.87 -13.95
N ARG A 63 -9.10 17.80 -13.93
CA ARG A 63 -9.56 18.49 -12.73
C ARG A 63 -10.83 17.79 -12.26
N LEU A 64 -10.75 17.16 -11.09
CA LEU A 64 -11.89 16.51 -10.46
C LEU A 64 -12.50 17.46 -9.43
N ASP A 65 -13.83 17.53 -9.41
CA ASP A 65 -14.55 18.16 -8.31
C ASP A 65 -14.28 17.41 -7.02
N ALA A 66 -13.93 18.13 -5.95
CA ALA A 66 -13.62 17.54 -4.64
C ALA A 66 -14.80 16.74 -4.07
N ASP A 67 -16.02 17.13 -4.44
CA ASP A 67 -17.26 16.47 -4.02
C ASP A 67 -17.72 15.36 -5.00
N SER A 68 -16.90 15.05 -6.01
CA SER A 68 -17.20 13.96 -6.96
C SER A 68 -17.36 12.61 -6.25
N PRO A 69 -18.29 11.76 -6.70
CA PRO A 69 -18.52 10.45 -6.10
C PRO A 69 -17.26 9.58 -6.12
N GLU A 70 -16.41 9.71 -7.14
CA GLU A 70 -15.14 8.99 -7.27
C GLU A 70 -14.12 9.40 -6.21
N LEU A 71 -13.97 10.71 -5.94
CA LEU A 71 -13.08 11.19 -4.89
C LEU A 71 -13.61 10.88 -3.49
N ASN A 72 -14.93 10.93 -3.28
CA ASN A 72 -15.54 10.50 -2.03
C ASN A 72 -15.30 9.01 -1.76
N ALA A 73 -15.49 8.15 -2.75
CA ALA A 73 -15.18 6.73 -2.63
C ALA A 73 -13.68 6.46 -2.39
N LEU A 74 -12.78 7.26 -2.99
CA LEU A 74 -11.35 7.19 -2.67
C LEU A 74 -11.08 7.56 -1.22
N ARG A 75 -11.69 8.65 -0.73
CA ARG A 75 -11.52 9.11 0.65
C ARG A 75 -11.98 8.06 1.66
N GLU A 76 -13.16 7.47 1.47
CA GLU A 76 -13.66 6.40 2.34
C GLU A 76 -12.69 5.20 2.40
N ARG A 77 -12.12 4.80 1.25
CA ARG A 77 -11.09 3.74 1.21
C ARG A 77 -9.82 4.14 1.96
N CYS A 78 -9.36 5.38 1.81
CA CYS A 78 -8.22 5.91 2.56
C CYS A 78 -8.49 5.86 4.07
N ASP A 79 -9.68 6.27 4.50
CA ASP A 79 -10.06 6.28 5.92
C ASP A 79 -10.06 4.86 6.51
N VAL A 80 -10.59 3.88 5.77
CA VAL A 80 -10.54 2.46 6.16
C VAL A 80 -9.09 1.95 6.25
N LEU A 81 -8.23 2.33 5.31
CA LEU A 81 -6.81 1.96 5.34
C LEU A 81 -6.07 2.57 6.54
N LEU A 82 -6.34 3.84 6.84
CA LEU A 82 -5.77 4.52 8.01
C LEU A 82 -6.23 3.87 9.31
N GLN A 83 -7.52 3.59 9.46
CA GLN A 83 -8.05 2.88 10.62
C GLN A 83 -7.41 1.49 10.80
N ARG A 84 -7.11 0.78 9.71
CA ARG A 84 -6.44 -0.54 9.76
C ARG A 84 -4.97 -0.42 10.20
N ILE A 85 -4.31 0.68 9.87
CA ILE A 85 -2.94 0.98 10.31
C ILE A 85 -2.93 1.37 11.79
N ASP A 86 -3.84 2.25 12.21
CA ASP A 86 -3.93 2.76 13.58
C ASP A 86 -4.49 1.74 14.57
N GLY A 87 -5.55 1.00 14.21
CA GLY A 87 -6.14 -0.04 15.06
C GLY A 87 -5.24 -1.26 15.28
N ASN A 88 -4.20 -1.43 14.47
CA ASN A 88 -3.16 -2.44 14.69
C ASN A 88 -2.10 -2.00 15.71
N ARG A 89 -2.10 -0.73 16.10
CA ARG A 89 -1.11 -0.16 17.01
C ARG A 89 -1.40 -0.50 18.48
N ASP A 90 -2.65 -0.82 18.80
CA ASP A 90 -3.12 -1.19 20.15
C ASP A 90 -2.93 -2.67 20.50
N VAL A 91 -2.60 -3.54 19.52
CA VAL A 91 -2.39 -4.98 19.75
C VAL A 91 -0.92 -5.30 20.13
N ASP A 92 -0.03 -4.33 19.96
CA ASP A 92 1.42 -4.46 20.21
C ASP A 92 1.89 -3.75 21.50
N ALA A 93 0.98 -3.39 22.42
CA ALA A 93 1.26 -2.71 23.70
C ALA A 93 1.36 -3.67 24.90
#